data_AF-A0A7S1URX2-F1
#
_entry.id   AF-A0A7S1URX2-F1
#
_cell.length_a   1.000
_cell.length_b   1.000
_cell.length_c   1.000
_cell.angle_alpha   90.00
_cell.angle_beta   90.00
_cell.angle_gamma   90.00
#
_symmetry.space_group_name_H-M   'P 1'
#
loop_
_entity.id
_entity.type
_entity.pdbx_description
1 polymer ?
#
loop_
_entity_poly.entity_id
_entity_poly.type
_entity_poly.pdbx_seq_one_letter_code
_entity_poly.pdbx_strand_id
1 'polypeptide(L)'
;PDDESSKVRLLEEVKRRAKGCVIAKDFLNAKLLYKRALELSNDDDDHSSEANKQMAILYSNTSLCCLSMGQFKEAHETAHEAVEKDPTYVKGYWRLAASLLGLKKPKE
;
A
#
# COMPACT_ATOMS: atom_id res chain seq x y z
N PRO A 1 -16.71 3.42 -24.38
CA PRO A 1 -15.91 4.62 -24.01
C PRO A 1 -15.97 4.99 -22.52
N ASP A 2 -16.88 4.43 -21.72
CA ASP A 2 -17.03 4.75 -20.27
C ASP A 2 -16.16 3.94 -19.29
N ASP A 3 -15.47 2.90 -19.76
CA ASP A 3 -14.85 1.92 -18.87
C ASP A 3 -13.66 2.50 -18.08
N GLU A 4 -12.77 3.23 -18.75
CA GLU A 4 -11.55 3.78 -18.16
C GLU A 4 -11.82 4.90 -17.14
N SER A 5 -12.74 5.83 -17.48
CA SER A 5 -13.18 6.90 -16.57
C SER A 5 -13.86 6.34 -15.30
N SER A 6 -14.61 5.24 -15.46
CA SER A 6 -15.26 4.56 -14.35
C SER A 6 -14.24 3.87 -13.42
N LYS A 7 -13.20 3.26 -13.98
CA LYS A 7 -12.08 2.67 -13.21
C LYS A 7 -11.33 3.72 -12.40
N VAL A 8 -10.98 4.86 -13.00
CA VAL A 8 -10.29 5.95 -12.30
C VAL A 8 -11.13 6.48 -11.13
N ARG A 9 -12.44 6.67 -11.34
CA ARG A 9 -13.37 7.07 -10.28
C ARG A 9 -13.45 6.03 -9.15
N LEU A 10 -13.51 4.75 -9.51
CA LEU A 10 -13.54 3.66 -8.54
C LEU A 10 -12.24 3.61 -7.73
N LEU A 11 -11.08 3.76 -8.38
CA LEU A 11 -9.78 3.79 -7.72
C LEU A 11 -9.68 4.93 -6.69
N GLU A 12 -10.09 6.14 -7.06
CA GLU A 12 -10.08 7.28 -6.15
C GLU A 12 -11.03 7.09 -4.96
N GLU A 13 -12.22 6.54 -5.18
CA GLU A 13 -13.17 6.23 -4.11
C GLU A 13 -12.62 5.15 -3.16
N VAL A 14 -11.98 4.09 -3.69
CA VAL A 14 -11.34 3.04 -2.88
C VAL A 14 -10.21 3.62 -2.03
N LYS A 15 -9.34 4.46 -2.61
CA LYS A 15 -8.27 5.15 -1.88
C LYS A 15 -8.82 6.04 -0.77
N ARG A 16 -9.89 6.79 -1.05
CA ARG A 16 -10.56 7.64 -0.06
C ARG A 16 -11.12 6.82 1.10
N ARG A 17 -11.80 5.71 0.81
CA ARG A 17 -12.32 4.80 1.85
C ARG A 17 -11.19 4.18 2.67
N ALA A 18 -10.10 3.75 2.03
CA ALA A 18 -8.95 3.19 2.71
C ALA A 18 -8.36 4.18 3.72
N LYS A 19 -8.21 5.45 3.34
CA LYS A 19 -7.78 6.52 4.26
C LYS A 19 -8.74 6.68 5.44
N GLY A 20 -10.06 6.63 5.19
CA GLY A 20 -11.07 6.64 6.24
C GLY A 20 -10.90 5.49 7.24
N CYS A 21 -10.69 4.27 6.76
CA CYS A 21 -10.43 3.10 7.60
C CYS A 21 -9.14 3.25 8.43
N VAL A 22 -8.06 3.79 7.85
CA VAL A 22 -6.81 4.08 8.59
C VAL A 22 -7.06 5.05 9.74
N ILE A 23 -7.85 6.10 9.52
CA ILE A 23 -8.19 7.08 10.57
C ILE A 23 -9.06 6.42 11.65
N ALA A 24 -10.00 5.55 11.25
CA ALA A 24 -10.83 4.76 12.15
C ALA A 24 -10.06 3.65 12.89
N LYS A 25 -8.75 3.49 12.64
CA LYS A 25 -7.90 2.40 13.14
C LYS A 25 -8.34 1.01 12.70
N ASP A 26 -9.19 0.93 11.69
CA ASP A 26 -9.60 -0.31 11.06
C ASP A 26 -8.59 -0.70 9.97
N PHE A 27 -7.44 -1.20 10.45
CA PHE A 27 -6.30 -1.53 9.59
C PHE A 27 -6.57 -2.75 8.69
N LEU A 28 -7.50 -3.63 9.10
CA LEU A 28 -7.86 -4.81 8.32
C LEU A 28 -8.62 -4.40 7.06
N ASN A 29 -9.68 -3.59 7.21
CA ASN A 29 -10.43 -3.09 6.06
C ASN A 29 -9.60 -2.13 5.21
N ALA A 30 -8.76 -1.30 5.83
CA ALA A 30 -7.83 -0.44 5.10
C ALA A 30 -6.90 -1.25 4.18
N LYS A 31 -6.30 -2.32 4.71
CA LYS A 31 -5.43 -3.23 3.94
C LYS A 31 -6.16 -3.85 2.75
N LEU A 32 -7.38 -4.33 2.95
CA LEU A 32 -8.18 -4.93 1.87
C LEU A 32 -8.48 -3.91 0.76
N LEU A 33 -8.84 -2.68 1.13
CA LEU A 33 -9.10 -1.61 0.17
C LEU A 33 -7.84 -1.21 -0.59
N TYR A 34 -6.67 -1.14 0.06
CA TYR A 34 -5.42 -0.85 -0.64
C TYR A 34 -5.01 -1.97 -1.61
N LYS A 35 -5.19 -3.25 -1.24
CA LYS A 35 -4.97 -4.37 -2.17
C LYS A 35 -5.89 -4.27 -3.39
N ARG A 36 -7.17 -3.94 -3.17
CA ARG A 36 -8.11 -3.72 -4.28
C ARG A 36 -7.72 -2.55 -5.18
N ALA A 37 -7.20 -1.47 -4.61
CA ALA A 37 -6.69 -0.34 -5.39
C ALA A 37 -5.46 -0.73 -6.23
N LEU A 38 -4.58 -1.60 -5.72
CA LEU A 38 -3.44 -2.13 -6.46
C LEU A 38 -3.87 -3.02 -7.62
N GLU A 39 -4.87 -3.89 -7.44
CA GLU A 39 -5.44 -4.70 -8.53
C GLU A 39 -5.96 -3.81 -9.66
N LEU A 40 -6.78 -2.82 -9.32
CA LEU A 40 -7.31 -1.84 -10.28
C LEU A 40 -6.21 -1.03 -10.99
N SER A 41 -5.03 -0.87 -10.37
CA SER A 41 -3.91 -0.13 -10.95
C SER A 41 -2.98 -1.03 -11.81
N ASN A 42 -3.00 -2.35 -11.61
CA ASN A 42 -2.20 -3.30 -12.40
C ASN A 42 -2.92 -3.76 -13.68
N ASP A 43 -4.23 -3.55 -13.78
CA ASP A 43 -5.01 -3.85 -14.99
C ASP A 43 -4.66 -2.93 -16.17
N ASP A 44 -4.01 -1.80 -15.89
CA ASP A 44 -3.50 -0.90 -16.92
C ASP A 44 -2.07 -1.33 -17.29
N ASP A 45 -1.85 -1.80 -18.53
CA ASP A 45 -0.54 -2.09 -19.14
C ASP A 45 0.39 -0.85 -19.23
N ASP A 46 0.01 0.27 -18.62
CA ASP A 46 0.77 1.52 -18.59
C ASP A 46 1.81 1.48 -17.46
N HIS A 47 3.01 1.01 -17.77
CA HIS A 47 4.18 1.08 -16.89
C HIS A 47 4.77 2.51 -16.82
N SER A 48 3.90 3.52 -16.74
CA SER A 48 4.29 4.90 -16.55
C SER A 48 4.97 5.08 -15.20
N SER A 49 5.98 5.95 -15.16
CA SER A 49 6.66 6.34 -13.93
C SER A 49 5.67 6.84 -12.86
N GLU A 50 4.56 7.47 -13.26
CA GLU A 50 3.56 7.96 -12.32
C GLU A 50 2.72 6.84 -11.69
N ALA A 51 2.33 5.83 -12.48
CA ALA A 51 1.61 4.66 -11.97
C ALA A 51 2.46 3.91 -10.94
N ASN A 52 3.76 3.73 -11.21
CA ASN A 52 4.70 3.11 -10.28
C ASN A 52 4.82 3.86 -8.95
N LYS A 53 4.86 5.21 -8.97
CA LYS A 53 4.85 6.03 -7.74
C LYS A 53 3.55 5.83 -6.95
N GLN A 54 2.40 5.81 -7.62
CA GLN A 54 1.12 5.58 -6.97
C GLN A 54 1.07 4.19 -6.32
N MET A 55 1.53 3.16 -7.02
CA MET A 55 1.66 1.80 -6.48
C MET A 55 2.56 1.79 -5.24
N ALA A 56 3.74 2.42 -5.28
CA ALA A 56 4.65 2.49 -4.15
C ALA A 56 4.00 3.14 -2.90
N ILE A 57 3.20 4.19 -3.10
CA ILE A 57 2.43 4.82 -2.01
C ILE A 57 1.40 3.83 -1.42
N LEU A 58 0.67 3.10 -2.26
CA LEU A 58 -0.33 2.11 -1.82
C LEU A 58 0.31 0.96 -1.05
N TYR A 59 1.40 0.40 -1.57
CA TYR A 59 2.18 -0.63 -0.90
C TYR A 59 2.71 -0.15 0.46
N SER A 60 3.26 1.07 0.54
CA SER A 60 3.74 1.62 1.80
C SER A 60 2.63 1.85 2.84
N ASN A 61 1.44 2.30 2.42
CA ASN A 61 0.29 2.45 3.30
C ASN A 61 -0.25 1.08 3.77
N THR A 62 -0.20 0.07 2.90
CA THR A 62 -0.54 -1.31 3.27
C THR A 62 0.45 -1.86 4.30
N SER A 63 1.75 -1.62 4.12
CA SER A 63 2.78 -1.97 5.10
C SER A 63 2.53 -1.31 6.45
N LEU A 64 2.17 -0.03 6.48
CA LEU A 64 1.74 0.66 7.71
C LEU A 64 0.57 -0.09 8.41
N CYS A 65 -0.45 -0.49 7.65
CA CYS A 65 -1.58 -1.22 8.22
C CYS A 65 -1.12 -2.55 8.84
N CYS A 66 -0.25 -3.30 8.14
CA CYS A 66 0.34 -4.53 8.65
C CYS A 66 1.18 -4.30 9.91
N LEU A 67 1.99 -3.24 9.97
CA LEU A 67 2.75 -2.86 11.16
C LEU A 67 1.83 -2.58 12.35
N SER A 68 0.74 -1.83 12.14
CA SER A 68 -0.25 -1.54 13.18
C SER A 68 -0.98 -2.79 13.68
N MET A 69 -1.10 -3.82 12.84
CA MET A 69 -1.67 -5.12 13.20
C MET A 69 -0.65 -6.09 13.82
N GLY A 70 0.63 -5.71 13.93
CA GLY A 70 1.70 -6.60 14.38
C GLY A 70 2.11 -7.67 13.37
N GLN A 71 1.67 -7.55 12.12
CA GLN A 71 2.01 -8.44 11.01
C GLN A 71 3.33 -7.99 10.36
N PHE A 72 4.43 -8.06 11.12
CA PHE A 72 5.73 -7.50 10.69
C PHE A 72 6.31 -8.17 9.44
N LYS A 73 6.05 -9.48 9.24
CA LYS A 73 6.53 -10.21 8.07
C LYS A 73 5.88 -9.71 6.78
N GLU A 74 4.55 -9.64 6.77
CA GLU A 74 3.82 -9.11 5.61
C GLU A 74 4.13 -7.63 5.40
N ALA A 75 4.27 -6.85 6.48
CA ALA A 75 4.68 -5.45 6.38
C ALA A 75 6.03 -5.28 5.68
N HIS A 76 6.98 -6.20 5.91
CA HIS A 76 8.29 -6.18 5.28
C HIS A 76 8.20 -6.46 3.78
N GLU A 77 7.52 -7.54 3.39
CA GLU A 77 7.32 -7.91 1.99
C GLU A 77 6.66 -6.77 1.22
N THR A 78 5.57 -6.21 1.76
CA THR A 78 4.85 -5.10 1.13
C THR A 78 5.69 -3.81 1.08
N ALA A 79 6.51 -3.53 2.10
CA ALA A 79 7.41 -2.36 2.07
C ALA A 79 8.56 -2.54 1.07
N HIS A 80 9.02 -3.78 0.86
CA HIS A 80 10.03 -4.11 -0.14
C HIS A 80 9.47 -3.85 -1.55
N GLU A 81 8.27 -4.35 -1.85
CA GLU A 81 7.60 -4.07 -3.13
C GLU A 81 7.43 -2.56 -3.36
N ALA A 82 7.14 -1.78 -2.31
CA ALA A 82 7.01 -0.33 -2.44
C ALA A 82 8.31 0.34 -2.93
N VAL A 83 9.47 -0.07 -2.39
CA VAL A 83 10.77 0.51 -2.78
C VAL A 83 11.26 -0.04 -4.12
N GLU A 84 10.86 -1.24 -4.50
CA GLU A 84 11.12 -1.79 -5.83
C GLU A 84 10.33 -1.04 -6.91
N LYS A 85 9.08 -0.65 -6.62
CA LYS A 85 8.25 0.15 -7.53
C LYS A 85 8.72 1.60 -7.63
N ASP A 86 9.07 2.22 -6.52
CA ASP A 86 9.63 3.56 -6.49
C ASP A 86 10.84 3.66 -5.54
N PRO A 87 12.06 3.52 -6.07
CA PRO A 87 13.28 3.64 -5.27
C PRO A 87 13.53 5.09 -4.79
N THR A 88 12.78 6.08 -5.28
CA THR A 88 12.86 7.46 -4.77
C THR A 88 11.95 7.69 -3.56
N TYR A 89 11.07 6.73 -3.25
CA TYR A 89 10.09 6.87 -2.19
C TYR A 89 10.69 6.61 -0.80
N VAL A 90 11.26 7.67 -0.20
CA VAL A 90 11.92 7.65 1.12
C VAL A 90 11.05 7.02 2.22
N LYS A 91 9.73 7.25 2.18
CA LYS A 91 8.80 6.67 3.17
C LYS A 91 8.70 5.15 3.04
N GLY A 92 8.91 4.58 1.85
CA GLY A 92 8.98 3.13 1.64
C GLY A 92 10.12 2.50 2.46
N TYR A 93 11.32 3.06 2.35
CA TYR A 93 12.48 2.63 3.14
C TYR A 93 12.25 2.77 4.64
N TRP A 94 11.57 3.84 5.08
CA TRP A 94 11.23 4.01 6.49
C TRP A 94 10.29 2.91 6.99
N ARG A 95 9.29 2.50 6.19
CA ARG A 95 8.40 1.37 6.52
C ARG A 95 9.15 0.04 6.52
N LEU A 96 10.06 -0.16 5.57
CA LEU A 96 10.89 -1.36 5.51
C LEU A 96 11.75 -1.48 6.77
N ALA A 97 12.44 -0.41 7.17
CA ALA A 97 13.21 -0.39 8.41
C ALA A 97 12.33 -0.65 9.65
N ALA A 98 11.15 -0.02 9.73
CA ALA A 98 10.21 -0.25 10.84
C ALA A 98 9.73 -1.71 10.91
N SER A 99 9.50 -2.36 9.76
CA SER A 99 9.12 -3.78 9.70
C SER A 99 10.24 -4.72 10.16
N LEU A 100 11.49 -4.44 9.76
CA LEU A 100 12.66 -5.19 10.22
C LEU A 100 12.86 -5.07 11.74
N LEU A 101 12.67 -3.87 12.28
CA LEU A 101 12.72 -3.66 13.73
C LEU A 101 11.63 -4.44 14.46
N GLY A 102 10.41 -4.49 13.89
CA GLY A 102 9.31 -5.29 14.41
C GLY A 102 9.59 -6.80 14.36
N LEU A 103 10.17 -7.29 13.26
CA LEU A 103 10.57 -8.70 13.11
C LEU A 103 11.69 -9.10 14.07
N LYS A 104 12.65 -8.19 14.33
CA LYS A 104 13.77 -8.43 15.24
C LYS A 104 13.38 -8.37 16.72
N LYS A 105 12.20 -7.85 17.06
CA LYS A 105 11.63 -8.00 18.40
C LYS A 105 10.86 -9.32 18.45
N PRO A 106 11.46 -10.44 18.88
CA PRO A 106 10.67 -11.60 19.26
C PRO A 106 9.68 -11.14 20.34
N LYS A 107 8.43 -11.60 20.25
CA LYS A 107 7.48 -11.46 21.36
C LYS A 107 8.15 -12.09 22.59
N GLU A 108 8.48 -11.27 23.58
CA GLU A 108 8.82 -11.73 24.93
C GLU A 108 7.62 -12.44 25.56
#